data_AF-R7SZG0-F1
#
_entry.id   AF-R7SZG0-F1
#
_cell.length_a   1.000
_cell.length_b   1.000
_cell.length_c   1.000
_cell.angle_alpha   90.00
_cell.angle_beta   90.00
_cell.angle_gamma   90.00
#
_symmetry.space_group_name_H-M   'P 1'
#
loop_
_entity.id
_entity.type
_entity.pdbx_description
1 polymer ?
#
loop_
_entity_poly.entity_id
_entity_poly.type
_entity_poly.pdbx_seq_one_letter_code
_entity_poly.pdbx_strand_id
1 'polypeptide(L)'
;MFRLPTHLESLVPPPREQVPQTQPWRGRIFTPAAFPDPTAQPCEIRVTAAETDSQQELWPEHFQLQVIRRRGVLSELHGWLTRLHQNPYPRCMLMPDRLADHTATRRNHALFEEFARTLLDEEIVAIAPWGYSDSLQHGGILLYPTASTRSLLVGIVFLNTGFPDFVQGSSPHPMVAGPSRGGVPLSLPQGNLLPRTHPFQPVMHHSPFDPAPPNIASSSRYSSTSGYDGTRSGRSSG
;
A
#
# COMPACT_ATOMS: atom_id res chain seq x y z
N MET A 1 -31.98 7.36 36.82
CA MET A 1 -31.12 6.29 37.36
C MET A 1 -30.57 5.51 36.17
N PHE A 2 -29.33 5.80 35.76
CA PHE A 2 -28.64 5.11 34.66
C PHE A 2 -27.90 3.90 35.23
N ARG A 3 -28.23 2.69 34.78
CA ARG A 3 -27.47 1.48 35.10
C ARG A 3 -26.43 1.27 34.01
N LEU A 4 -25.16 1.45 34.32
CA LEU A 4 -24.07 1.07 33.40
C LEU A 4 -24.07 -0.46 33.23
N PRO A 5 -23.93 -1.00 32.00
CA PRO A 5 -23.71 -2.42 31.79
C PRO A 5 -22.37 -2.87 32.38
N THR A 6 -22.38 -3.63 33.47
CA THR A 6 -21.19 -4.12 34.21
C THR A 6 -20.61 -5.43 33.65
N HIS A 7 -20.87 -5.77 32.38
CA HIS A 7 -20.46 -7.07 31.80
C HIS A 7 -19.39 -6.96 30.71
N LEU A 8 -18.44 -6.01 30.83
CA LEU A 8 -17.30 -5.90 29.90
C LEU A 8 -16.05 -6.69 30.34
N GLU A 9 -16.08 -7.38 31.47
CA GLU A 9 -14.90 -8.09 32.01
C GLU A 9 -14.62 -9.44 31.34
N SER A 10 -15.48 -9.90 30.41
CA SER A 10 -15.37 -11.22 29.76
C SER A 10 -15.01 -11.16 28.27
N LEU A 11 -14.20 -10.18 27.85
CA LEU A 11 -13.71 -10.12 26.46
C LEU A 11 -12.41 -10.91 26.23
N VAL A 12 -11.80 -11.41 27.30
CA VAL A 12 -10.66 -12.33 27.19
C VAL A 12 -11.21 -13.75 27.29
N PRO A 13 -11.16 -14.56 26.22
CA PRO A 13 -11.58 -15.95 26.31
C PRO A 13 -10.76 -16.65 27.41
N PRO A 14 -11.39 -17.56 28.18
CA PRO A 14 -10.70 -18.38 29.17
C PRO A 14 -9.41 -18.97 28.58
N PRO A 15 -8.32 -19.13 29.34
CA PRO A 15 -7.04 -19.61 28.81
C PRO A 15 -7.11 -20.90 27.97
N ARG A 16 -8.10 -21.77 28.26
CA ARG A 16 -8.38 -23.01 27.51
C ARG A 16 -9.01 -22.81 26.12
N GLU A 17 -9.57 -21.63 25.87
CA GLU A 17 -10.22 -21.20 24.62
C GLU A 17 -9.33 -20.21 23.83
N GLN A 18 -8.14 -19.90 24.35
CA GLN A 18 -7.16 -19.08 23.63
C GLN A 18 -6.52 -19.93 22.53
N VAL A 19 -6.90 -19.64 21.28
CA VAL A 19 -6.22 -20.22 20.11
C VAL A 19 -4.81 -19.63 20.05
N PRO A 20 -3.76 -20.44 19.82
CA PRO A 20 -2.42 -19.93 19.59
C PRO A 20 -2.46 -18.91 18.45
N GLN A 21 -2.16 -17.65 18.76
CA GLN A 21 -2.09 -16.61 17.75
C GLN A 21 -0.86 -16.90 16.89
N THR A 22 -1.05 -17.15 15.59
CA THR A 22 0.07 -17.32 14.67
C THR A 22 0.87 -16.03 14.64
N GLN A 23 2.20 -16.16 14.68
CA GLN A 23 3.08 -15.01 14.56
C GLN A 23 2.86 -14.39 13.18
N PRO A 24 2.58 -13.07 13.09
CA PRO A 24 2.40 -12.45 11.79
C PRO A 24 3.72 -12.50 11.01
N TRP A 25 3.64 -12.74 9.71
CA TRP A 25 4.81 -12.66 8.85
C TRP A 25 5.48 -11.29 8.95
N ARG A 26 6.81 -11.30 9.02
CA ARG A 26 7.67 -10.11 9.05
C ARG A 26 8.70 -10.21 7.96
N GLY A 27 8.92 -9.12 7.26
CA GLY A 27 9.95 -9.09 6.23
C GLY A 27 10.37 -7.67 5.85
N ARG A 28 11.13 -7.61 4.77
CA ARG A 28 11.78 -6.40 4.26
C ARG A 28 11.37 -6.18 2.82
N ILE A 29 10.94 -4.97 2.51
CA ILE A 29 10.72 -4.52 1.14
C ILE A 29 11.82 -3.52 0.78
N PHE A 30 12.43 -3.70 -0.39
CA PHE A 30 13.45 -2.81 -0.92
C PHE A 30 12.84 -1.97 -2.02
N THR A 31 12.76 -0.66 -1.80
CA THR A 31 12.30 0.28 -2.83
C THR A 31 13.37 0.43 -3.89
N PRO A 32 13.00 0.57 -5.18
CA PRO A 32 13.97 0.84 -6.23
C PRO A 32 14.64 2.20 -5.99
N ALA A 33 15.93 2.32 -6.37
CA ALA A 33 16.75 3.53 -6.22
C ALA A 33 16.05 4.80 -6.73
N ALA A 34 15.20 4.67 -7.75
CA ALA A 34 14.51 5.80 -8.37
C ALA A 34 13.18 6.22 -7.72
N PHE A 35 12.95 5.85 -6.46
CA PHE A 35 11.69 6.13 -5.78
C PHE A 35 11.88 6.91 -4.46
N PRO A 36 11.36 8.14 -4.36
CA PRO A 36 10.73 8.96 -5.42
C PRO A 36 11.74 9.62 -6.38
N ASP A 37 12.99 9.80 -5.95
CA ASP A 37 14.04 10.53 -6.65
C ASP A 37 15.00 9.55 -7.38
N PRO A 38 15.31 9.72 -8.69
CA PRO A 38 16.28 8.90 -9.42
C PRO A 38 17.70 8.86 -8.82
N THR A 39 18.04 9.84 -7.99
CA THR A 39 19.35 9.93 -7.32
C THR A 39 19.36 9.29 -5.94
N ALA A 40 18.20 8.86 -5.43
CA ALA A 40 18.10 8.24 -4.12
C ALA A 40 18.70 6.83 -4.14
N GLN A 41 19.20 6.42 -2.98
CA GLN A 41 19.63 5.04 -2.77
C GLN A 41 18.42 4.15 -2.53
N PRO A 42 18.45 2.87 -2.94
CA PRO A 42 17.45 1.89 -2.53
C PRO A 42 17.24 1.94 -1.01
N CYS A 43 16.00 1.98 -0.57
CA CYS A 43 15.67 2.05 0.85
C CYS A 43 15.05 0.74 1.32
N GLU A 44 15.48 0.27 2.50
CA GLU A 44 14.87 -0.87 3.18
C GLU A 44 13.72 -0.37 4.06
N ILE A 45 12.55 -0.97 3.89
CA ILE A 45 11.39 -0.77 4.77
C ILE A 45 11.03 -2.12 5.38
N ARG A 46 10.91 -2.16 6.71
CA ARG A 46 10.51 -3.35 7.46
C ARG A 46 9.01 -3.36 7.63
N VAL A 47 8.38 -4.47 7.27
CA VAL A 47 6.93 -4.59 7.22
C VAL A 47 6.46 -5.84 7.96
N THR A 48 5.22 -5.79 8.43
CA THR A 48 4.49 -6.91 8.99
C THR A 48 3.21 -7.11 8.19
N ALA A 49 2.86 -8.36 7.89
CA ALA A 49 1.61 -8.70 7.25
C ALA A 49 0.55 -9.12 8.28
N ALA A 50 -0.62 -8.49 8.23
CA ALA A 50 -1.81 -8.88 8.96
C ALA A 50 -2.85 -9.50 8.01
N GLU A 51 -3.75 -10.30 8.57
CA GLU A 51 -4.91 -10.90 7.89
C GLU A 51 -4.56 -11.60 6.58
N THR A 52 -3.96 -12.78 6.69
CA THR A 52 -3.77 -13.67 5.55
C THR A 52 -4.53 -14.96 5.77
N ASP A 53 -5.43 -15.28 4.86
CA ASP A 53 -6.05 -16.60 4.78
C ASP A 53 -5.08 -17.68 4.26
N SER A 54 -3.79 -17.37 4.10
CA SER A 54 -2.88 -18.17 3.28
C SER A 54 -1.46 -18.28 3.86
N GLN A 55 -0.75 -19.25 3.28
CA GLN A 55 0.56 -19.82 3.62
C GLN A 55 1.70 -18.79 3.71
N GLN A 56 1.63 -17.91 4.72
CA GLN A 56 2.65 -16.91 5.04
C GLN A 56 4.04 -17.52 5.23
N GLU A 57 4.11 -18.78 5.68
CA GLU A 57 5.35 -19.53 5.87
C GLU A 57 6.16 -19.70 4.56
N LEU A 58 5.50 -19.58 3.40
CA LEU A 58 6.15 -19.68 2.10
C LEU A 58 6.71 -18.34 1.59
N TRP A 59 6.42 -17.23 2.28
CA TRP A 59 6.79 -15.92 1.79
C TRP A 59 8.27 -15.63 2.07
N PRO A 60 9.04 -15.15 1.08
CA PRO A 60 10.42 -14.70 1.28
C PRO A 60 10.52 -13.64 2.38
N GLU A 61 11.62 -13.62 3.12
CA GLU A 61 11.88 -12.53 4.08
C GLU A 61 12.19 -11.18 3.40
N HIS A 62 12.59 -11.21 2.12
CA HIS A 62 13.06 -10.04 1.38
C HIS A 62 12.34 -9.95 0.04
N PHE A 63 11.77 -8.79 -0.23
CA PHE A 63 11.14 -8.46 -1.50
C PHE A 63 11.85 -7.31 -2.17
N GLN A 64 12.22 -7.51 -3.43
CA GLN A 64 12.64 -6.41 -4.29
C GLN A 64 11.42 -5.87 -5.01
N LEU A 65 11.02 -4.64 -4.69
CA LEU A 65 9.83 -4.03 -5.28
C LEU A 65 10.10 -3.55 -6.71
N GLN A 66 9.12 -3.77 -7.57
CA GLN A 66 9.06 -3.15 -8.89
C GLN A 66 7.82 -2.23 -8.92
N VAL A 67 8.05 -0.94 -9.15
CA VAL A 67 6.98 0.07 -9.18
C VAL A 67 6.48 0.22 -10.61
N ILE A 68 5.17 0.10 -10.80
CA ILE A 68 4.51 0.10 -12.10
C ILE A 68 3.97 1.51 -12.37
N ARG A 69 4.81 2.35 -12.94
CA ARG A 69 4.51 3.76 -13.24
C ARG A 69 3.66 3.93 -14.51
N ARG A 70 2.45 3.37 -14.50
CA ARG A 70 1.47 3.57 -15.58
C ARG A 70 0.24 4.29 -15.03
N ARG A 71 -0.07 5.44 -15.60
CA ARG A 71 -1.25 6.22 -15.22
C ARG A 71 -2.53 5.39 -15.37
N GLY A 72 -3.39 5.41 -14.35
CA GLY A 72 -4.67 4.70 -14.34
C GLY A 72 -4.58 3.20 -14.00
N VAL A 73 -3.39 2.64 -13.75
CA VAL A 73 -3.23 1.23 -13.39
C VAL A 73 -3.95 0.88 -12.09
N LEU A 74 -4.02 1.82 -11.13
CA LEU A 74 -4.76 1.63 -9.88
C LEU A 74 -6.28 1.51 -10.14
N SER A 75 -6.82 2.32 -11.06
CA SER A 75 -8.22 2.23 -11.48
C SER A 75 -8.53 0.92 -12.20
N GLU A 76 -7.65 0.48 -13.10
CA GLU A 76 -7.75 -0.83 -13.76
C GLU A 76 -7.73 -1.98 -12.74
N LEU A 77 -6.87 -1.90 -11.72
CA LEU A 77 -6.80 -2.86 -10.64
C LEU A 77 -8.13 -2.92 -9.87
N HIS A 78 -8.72 -1.79 -9.51
CA HIS A 78 -10.03 -1.77 -8.85
C HIS A 78 -11.14 -2.37 -9.74
N GLY A 79 -11.14 -2.04 -11.03
CA GLY A 79 -12.08 -2.63 -12.00
C GLY A 79 -11.86 -4.13 -12.20
N TRP A 80 -10.63 -4.61 -12.08
CA TRP A 80 -10.32 -6.05 -12.11
C TRP A 80 -10.79 -6.75 -10.84
N LEU A 81 -10.56 -6.15 -9.67
CA LEU A 81 -10.99 -6.66 -8.37
C LEU A 81 -12.52 -6.82 -8.26
N THR A 82 -13.29 -5.88 -8.83
CA THR A 82 -14.77 -5.96 -8.82
C THR A 82 -15.30 -7.07 -9.72
N ARG A 83 -14.54 -7.51 -10.74
CA ARG A 83 -14.92 -8.65 -11.59
C ARG A 83 -14.65 -10.00 -10.92
N LEU A 84 -13.75 -10.06 -9.94
CA LEU A 84 -13.29 -11.29 -9.30
C LEU A 84 -14.18 -11.82 -8.17
N HIS A 85 -15.39 -11.31 -7.99
CA HIS A 85 -16.28 -11.67 -6.88
C HIS A 85 -16.53 -13.19 -6.73
N GLN A 86 -16.37 -13.99 -7.78
CA GLN A 86 -16.57 -15.44 -7.74
C GLN A 86 -15.35 -16.23 -7.23
N ASN A 87 -14.14 -15.69 -7.31
CA ASN A 87 -12.92 -16.34 -6.84
C ASN A 87 -11.95 -15.28 -6.30
N PRO A 88 -12.11 -14.87 -5.03
CA PRO A 88 -11.26 -13.86 -4.45
C PRO A 88 -9.85 -14.41 -4.24
N TYR A 89 -8.85 -13.74 -4.81
CA TYR A 89 -7.45 -13.99 -4.47
C TYR A 89 -7.22 -13.70 -2.98
N PRO A 90 -6.33 -14.46 -2.30
CA PRO A 90 -5.97 -14.16 -0.93
C PRO A 90 -5.40 -12.73 -0.83
N ARG A 91 -5.86 -12.01 0.18
CA ARG A 91 -5.41 -10.64 0.47
C ARG A 91 -4.55 -10.63 1.71
N CYS A 92 -3.72 -9.62 1.81
CA CYS A 92 -2.97 -9.31 3.01
C CYS A 92 -2.94 -7.81 3.23
N MET A 93 -2.69 -7.42 4.47
CA MET A 93 -2.47 -6.03 4.84
C MET A 93 -1.04 -5.85 5.33
N LEU A 94 -0.26 -5.03 4.63
CA LEU A 94 1.09 -4.68 5.05
C LEU A 94 1.07 -3.38 5.86
N MET A 95 1.77 -3.41 6.99
CA MET A 95 1.97 -2.28 7.89
C MET A 95 3.47 -2.13 8.21
N PRO A 96 3.94 -0.93 8.58
CA PRO A 96 5.31 -0.76 9.04
C PRO A 96 5.54 -1.53 10.34
N ASP A 97 6.63 -2.31 10.39
CA ASP A 97 7.02 -3.06 11.60
C ASP A 97 7.50 -2.11 12.71
N ARG A 98 7.27 -2.54 13.97
CA ARG A 98 7.79 -1.89 15.17
C ARG A 98 9.14 -2.51 15.53
N LEU A 99 10.18 -1.68 15.50
CA LEU A 99 11.56 -2.08 15.78
C LEU A 99 11.89 -1.83 17.25
N ALA A 100 12.93 -2.50 17.75
CA ALA A 100 13.38 -2.34 19.13
C ALA A 100 13.83 -0.89 19.43
N ASP A 101 14.47 -0.22 18.47
CA ASP A 101 14.80 1.20 18.57
C ASP A 101 13.63 2.07 18.11
N HIS A 102 13.26 3.03 18.95
CA HIS A 102 12.19 3.99 18.68
C HIS A 102 12.53 4.93 17.52
N THR A 103 13.80 5.32 17.38
CA THR A 103 14.24 6.20 16.28
C THR A 103 14.14 5.46 14.95
N ALA A 104 14.63 4.22 14.89
CA ALA A 104 14.46 3.34 13.74
C ALA A 104 12.98 3.09 13.42
N THR A 105 12.12 2.87 14.41
CA THR A 105 10.68 2.68 14.21
C THR A 105 10.03 3.90 13.56
N ARG A 106 10.31 5.10 14.07
CA ARG A 106 9.80 6.35 13.49
C ARG A 106 10.26 6.54 12.05
N ARG A 107 11.53 6.25 11.76
CA ARG A 107 12.09 6.32 10.40
C ARG A 107 11.40 5.32 9.48
N ASN A 108 11.28 4.07 9.90
CA ASN A 108 10.62 3.01 9.14
C ASN A 108 9.16 3.37 8.80
N HIS A 109 8.44 3.91 9.79
CA HIS A 109 7.06 4.37 9.60
C HIS A 109 6.97 5.52 8.59
N ALA A 110 7.86 6.51 8.69
CA ALA A 110 7.89 7.64 7.76
C ALA A 110 8.16 7.18 6.32
N LEU A 111 9.11 6.26 6.13
CA LEU A 111 9.43 5.68 4.81
C LEU A 111 8.25 4.89 4.23
N PHE A 112 7.58 4.09 5.05
CA PHE A 112 6.40 3.33 4.62
C PHE A 112 5.25 4.26 4.23
N GLU A 113 4.97 5.28 5.04
CA GLU A 113 3.90 6.25 4.78
C GLU A 113 4.19 7.07 3.52
N GLU A 114 5.43 7.50 3.34
CA GLU A 114 5.87 8.17 2.11
C GLU A 114 5.69 7.26 0.90
N PHE A 115 6.09 6.00 0.98
CA PHE A 115 5.92 5.03 -0.09
C PHE A 115 4.44 4.84 -0.45
N ALA A 116 3.58 4.57 0.53
CA ALA A 116 2.15 4.38 0.32
C ALA A 116 1.46 5.62 -0.25
N ARG A 117 1.84 6.81 0.24
CA ARG A 117 1.35 8.09 -0.28
C ARG A 117 1.75 8.29 -1.74
N THR A 118 2.99 8.04 -2.11
CA THR A 118 3.43 8.19 -3.51
C THR A 118 2.69 7.23 -4.44
N LEU A 119 2.42 5.98 -4.02
CA LEU A 119 1.58 5.07 -4.82
C LEU A 119 0.17 5.64 -5.04
N LEU A 120 -0.41 6.27 -4.01
CA LEU A 120 -1.74 6.85 -4.06
C LEU A 120 -1.79 8.11 -4.93
N ASP A 121 -0.88 9.04 -4.69
CA ASP A 121 -0.81 10.34 -5.36
C ASP A 121 -0.53 10.19 -6.86
N GLU A 122 0.29 9.20 -7.25
CA GLU A 122 0.59 8.92 -8.66
C GLU A 122 -0.43 7.96 -9.32
N GLU A 123 -1.41 7.43 -8.58
CA GLU A 123 -2.35 6.39 -9.03
C GLU A 123 -1.67 5.12 -9.61
N ILE A 124 -0.58 4.69 -8.96
CA ILE A 124 0.27 3.58 -9.38
C ILE A 124 0.22 2.41 -8.39
N VAL A 125 0.84 1.30 -8.77
CA VAL A 125 0.93 0.07 -7.97
C VAL A 125 2.36 -0.44 -7.91
N ALA A 126 2.66 -1.36 -7.00
CA ALA A 126 3.95 -2.04 -6.92
C ALA A 126 3.78 -3.56 -6.92
N ILE A 127 4.76 -4.28 -7.44
CA ILE A 127 4.82 -5.74 -7.34
C ILE A 127 6.05 -6.19 -6.56
N ALA A 128 5.86 -7.26 -5.80
CA ALA A 128 6.86 -7.94 -5.00
C ALA A 128 6.92 -9.40 -5.45
N PRO A 129 7.67 -9.74 -6.52
CA PRO A 129 7.78 -11.12 -6.97
C PRO A 129 8.43 -12.01 -5.89
N TRP A 130 8.10 -13.30 -5.87
CA TRP A 130 8.70 -14.27 -4.92
C TRP A 130 10.21 -14.48 -5.13
N GLY A 131 10.77 -13.94 -6.21
CA GLY A 131 12.17 -14.09 -6.59
C GLY A 131 12.45 -15.40 -7.34
N TYR A 132 13.74 -15.71 -7.52
CA TYR A 132 14.22 -16.90 -8.24
C TYR A 132 14.22 -18.17 -7.36
N SER A 133 13.19 -18.37 -6.54
CA SER A 133 13.03 -19.62 -5.83
C SER A 133 12.35 -20.65 -6.75
N ASP A 134 12.93 -21.85 -6.85
CA ASP A 134 12.47 -22.89 -7.78
C ASP A 134 11.01 -23.34 -7.54
N SER A 135 10.46 -23.09 -6.35
CA SER A 135 9.10 -23.48 -5.99
C SER A 135 8.03 -22.46 -6.37
N LEU A 136 8.36 -21.18 -6.57
CA LEU A 136 7.40 -20.08 -6.70
C LEU A 136 7.67 -19.20 -7.94
N GLN A 137 8.05 -19.84 -9.05
CA GLN A 137 8.69 -19.17 -10.21
C GLN A 137 7.84 -18.12 -10.97
N HIS A 138 6.56 -17.92 -10.64
CA HIS A 138 5.67 -17.05 -11.44
C HIS A 138 4.77 -16.12 -10.61
N GLY A 139 4.95 -16.06 -9.30
CA GLY A 139 4.05 -15.35 -8.41
C GLY A 139 4.65 -14.15 -7.69
N GLY A 140 3.86 -13.56 -6.80
CA GLY A 140 4.30 -12.53 -5.89
C GLY A 140 3.13 -11.85 -5.17
N ILE A 141 3.39 -10.66 -4.68
CA ILE A 141 2.37 -9.80 -4.07
C ILE A 141 2.20 -8.55 -4.94
N LEU A 142 0.97 -8.26 -5.36
CA LEU A 142 0.60 -6.98 -5.96
C LEU A 142 0.14 -6.05 -4.85
N LEU A 143 0.88 -4.96 -4.65
CA LEU A 143 0.66 -3.97 -3.60
C LEU A 143 -0.02 -2.73 -4.17
N TYR A 144 -1.08 -2.29 -3.50
CA TYR A 144 -1.77 -1.05 -3.83
C TYR A 144 -2.16 -0.27 -2.57
N PRO A 145 -2.21 1.07 -2.65
CA PRO A 145 -2.57 1.92 -1.53
C PRO A 145 -4.06 1.89 -1.25
N THR A 146 -4.43 2.25 -0.02
CA THR A 146 -5.83 2.47 0.37
C THR A 146 -6.09 3.95 0.56
N ALA A 147 -7.24 4.44 0.08
CA ALA A 147 -7.61 5.85 0.26
C ALA A 147 -7.91 6.20 1.73
N SER A 148 -8.26 5.20 2.55
CA SER A 148 -8.63 5.39 3.95
C SER A 148 -7.43 5.61 4.88
N THR A 149 -6.26 5.04 4.55
CA THR A 149 -5.14 4.96 5.49
C THR A 149 -3.80 5.03 4.76
N ARG A 150 -2.94 5.97 5.18
CA ARG A 150 -1.58 6.15 4.62
C ARG A 150 -0.55 5.18 5.19
N SER A 151 -0.86 4.51 6.29
CA SER A 151 0.01 3.55 6.99
C SER A 151 -0.35 2.09 6.69
N LEU A 152 -1.09 1.85 5.61
CA LEU A 152 -1.58 0.53 5.23
C LEU A 152 -1.49 0.34 3.72
N LEU A 153 -0.90 -0.78 3.30
CA LEU A 153 -0.97 -1.26 1.92
C LEU A 153 -1.75 -2.55 1.86
N VAL A 154 -2.57 -2.72 0.83
CA VAL A 154 -3.23 -4.00 0.57
C VAL A 154 -2.42 -4.76 -0.46
N GLY A 155 -2.13 -6.02 -0.14
CA GLY A 155 -1.47 -6.95 -1.03
C GLY A 155 -2.46 -8.00 -1.55
N ILE A 156 -2.34 -8.32 -2.84
CA ILE A 156 -3.00 -9.47 -3.46
C ILE A 156 -1.94 -10.53 -3.70
N VAL A 157 -2.16 -11.72 -3.16
CA VAL A 157 -1.17 -12.79 -3.10
C VAL A 157 -1.38 -13.75 -4.27
N PHE A 158 -0.36 -13.90 -5.09
CA PHE A 158 -0.34 -14.82 -6.23
C PHE A 158 0.67 -15.92 -5.95
N LEU A 159 0.26 -17.05 -5.37
CA LEU A 159 1.20 -18.14 -5.02
C LEU A 159 1.74 -18.85 -6.27
N ASN A 160 0.85 -19.32 -7.14
CA ASN A 160 1.19 -20.16 -8.30
C ASN A 160 0.69 -19.57 -9.64
N THR A 161 0.36 -18.28 -9.65
CA THR A 161 -0.24 -17.61 -10.81
C THR A 161 0.56 -16.35 -11.15
N GLY A 162 0.65 -16.02 -12.44
CA GLY A 162 1.23 -14.77 -12.91
C GLY A 162 0.49 -13.52 -12.40
N PHE A 163 1.18 -12.38 -12.40
CA PHE A 163 0.52 -11.09 -12.27
C PHE A 163 -0.38 -10.82 -13.49
N PRO A 164 -1.52 -10.11 -13.30
CA PRO A 164 -2.39 -9.75 -14.41
C PRO A 164 -1.66 -9.00 -15.53
N ASP A 165 -2.11 -9.18 -16.77
CA ASP A 165 -1.48 -8.59 -17.97
C ASP A 165 -1.37 -7.06 -17.92
N PHE A 166 -2.36 -6.41 -17.29
CA PHE A 166 -2.32 -4.96 -17.11
C PHE A 166 -1.13 -4.50 -16.28
N VAL A 167 -0.52 -5.36 -15.45
CA VAL A 167 0.71 -5.01 -14.72
C VAL A 167 1.95 -5.14 -15.61
N GLN A 168 1.94 -6.10 -16.54
CA GLN A 168 3.11 -6.46 -17.37
C GLN A 168 3.35 -5.49 -18.54
N GLY A 169 2.46 -4.51 -18.75
CA GLY A 169 2.67 -3.49 -19.77
C GLY A 169 2.56 -4.04 -21.20
N SER A 170 1.86 -5.15 -21.41
CA SER A 170 1.33 -5.50 -22.73
C SER A 170 0.34 -4.40 -23.12
N SER A 171 0.88 -3.34 -23.72
CA SER A 171 0.11 -2.42 -24.54
C SER A 171 -0.77 -3.30 -25.42
N PRO A 172 -2.10 -3.11 -25.43
CA PRO A 172 -2.93 -3.72 -26.44
C PRO A 172 -2.46 -3.11 -27.76
N HIS A 173 -1.45 -3.72 -28.40
CA HIS A 173 -1.23 -3.51 -29.80
C HIS A 173 -2.57 -3.86 -30.44
N PRO A 174 -3.29 -2.91 -31.06
CA PRO A 174 -4.31 -3.32 -31.99
C PRO A 174 -3.54 -4.14 -33.01
N MET A 175 -3.73 -5.45 -32.99
CA MET A 175 -3.39 -6.31 -34.11
C MET A 175 -4.28 -5.86 -35.25
N VAL A 176 -3.87 -4.77 -35.92
CA VAL A 176 -4.25 -4.52 -37.29
C VAL A 176 -3.53 -5.62 -38.05
N ALA A 177 -4.19 -6.77 -38.13
CA ALA A 177 -3.90 -7.81 -39.10
C ALA A 177 -4.12 -7.18 -40.48
N GLY A 178 -3.13 -6.41 -40.94
CA GLY A 178 -3.05 -5.96 -42.31
C GLY A 178 -2.77 -7.18 -43.17
N PRO A 179 -3.60 -7.48 -44.19
CA PRO A 179 -3.30 -8.56 -45.10
C PRO A 179 -2.03 -8.22 -45.89
N SER A 180 -1.01 -9.06 -45.76
CA SER A 180 0.21 -9.01 -46.56
C SER A 180 -0.15 -9.09 -48.05
N ARG A 181 -0.11 -7.95 -48.73
CA ARG A 181 0.01 -7.89 -50.20
C ARG A 181 1.35 -7.24 -50.52
N GLY A 182 2.23 -8.02 -51.13
CA GLY A 182 3.54 -7.57 -51.57
C GLY A 182 3.47 -6.48 -52.63
N GLY A 183 4.53 -5.66 -52.67
CA GLY A 183 4.79 -4.77 -53.80
C GLY A 183 5.55 -3.49 -53.46
N VAL A 184 6.87 -3.52 -53.72
CA VAL A 184 7.76 -2.46 -54.27
C VAL A 184 7.94 -1.11 -53.51
N PRO A 185 9.18 -0.61 -53.34
CA PRO A 185 9.45 0.70 -52.72
C PRO A 185 9.47 1.84 -53.77
N LEU A 186 8.97 3.02 -53.40
CA LEU A 186 9.21 4.28 -54.13
C LEU A 186 9.06 5.50 -53.21
N SER A 187 9.77 6.54 -53.59
CA SER A 187 10.39 7.60 -52.80
C SER A 187 9.52 8.87 -52.62
N LEU A 188 9.68 9.55 -51.46
CA LEU A 188 9.53 11.01 -51.15
C LEU A 188 8.22 11.76 -51.53
N PRO A 189 7.95 13.03 -51.06
CA PRO A 189 8.56 13.86 -50.01
C PRO A 189 7.54 14.50 -49.01
N GLN A 190 8.11 15.30 -48.08
CA GLN A 190 7.55 16.31 -47.17
C GLN A 190 6.19 16.96 -47.52
N GLY A 191 5.39 17.27 -46.49
CA GLY A 191 4.33 18.28 -46.56
C GLY A 191 3.63 18.60 -45.22
N ASN A 192 3.83 19.85 -44.77
CA ASN A 192 2.97 20.71 -43.95
C ASN A 192 2.57 20.27 -42.52
N LEU A 193 3.08 20.91 -41.46
CA LEU A 193 2.63 22.21 -40.91
C LEU A 193 1.10 22.29 -40.72
N LEU A 194 0.65 22.22 -39.46
CA LEU A 194 -0.26 23.22 -38.85
C LEU A 194 -0.34 23.00 -37.31
N PRO A 195 -0.25 24.07 -36.48
CA PRO A 195 -0.42 24.01 -35.04
C PRO A 195 -1.91 24.15 -34.68
N ARG A 196 -2.43 23.27 -33.82
CA ARG A 196 -3.79 23.39 -33.27
C ARG A 196 -3.73 23.93 -31.85
N THR A 197 -3.74 25.25 -31.75
CA THR A 197 -4.02 25.98 -30.51
C THR A 197 -5.52 25.96 -30.24
N HIS A 198 -5.91 25.47 -29.06
CA HIS A 198 -7.24 25.68 -28.50
C HIS A 198 -7.11 26.54 -27.25
N PRO A 199 -7.64 27.77 -27.23
CA PRO A 199 -7.70 28.58 -26.03
C PRO A 199 -9.12 28.58 -25.42
N PHE A 200 -9.15 28.64 -24.09
CA PHE A 200 -10.25 29.02 -23.17
C PHE A 200 -11.52 28.16 -23.08
N GLN A 201 -11.84 27.73 -21.85
CA GLN A 201 -13.02 28.25 -21.13
C GLN A 201 -12.75 28.48 -19.64
N PRO A 202 -13.27 29.57 -19.03
CA PRO A 202 -13.10 29.91 -17.63
C PRO A 202 -14.39 29.70 -16.78
N VAL A 203 -14.20 29.81 -15.46
CA VAL A 203 -15.17 30.14 -14.39
C VAL A 203 -16.14 29.02 -13.92
N MET A 204 -15.85 28.48 -12.74
CA MET A 204 -16.88 28.05 -11.78
C MET A 204 -16.73 28.89 -10.52
N HIS A 205 -17.77 29.69 -10.24
CA HIS A 205 -17.94 30.45 -9.01
C HIS A 205 -18.05 29.49 -7.82
N HIS A 206 -17.12 29.57 -6.87
CA HIS A 206 -17.35 29.05 -5.52
C HIS A 206 -17.76 30.21 -4.62
N SER A 207 -18.96 30.08 -4.07
CA SER A 207 -19.58 30.99 -3.11
C SER A 207 -18.69 31.14 -1.85
N PRO A 208 -18.46 32.37 -1.34
CA PRO A 208 -17.70 32.59 -0.12
C PRO A 208 -18.50 32.35 1.18
N PHE A 209 -19.71 31.79 1.11
CA PHE A 209 -20.61 31.61 2.26
C PHE A 209 -21.20 30.20 2.39
N ASP A 210 -20.41 29.16 2.14
CA ASP A 210 -20.81 27.81 2.54
C ASP A 210 -20.14 27.44 3.88
N PRO A 211 -20.87 27.47 5.01
CA PRO A 211 -20.33 27.07 6.30
C PRO A 211 -20.02 25.56 6.29
N ALA A 212 -18.76 25.21 6.53
CA ALA A 212 -18.34 23.82 6.65
C ALA A 212 -19.20 23.05 7.67
N PRO A 213 -19.56 21.78 7.39
CA PRO A 213 -20.25 20.95 8.37
C PRO A 213 -19.36 20.74 9.61
N PRO A 214 -19.95 20.73 10.83
CA PRO A 214 -19.19 20.59 12.06
C PRO A 214 -18.44 19.25 12.09
N ASN A 215 -17.12 19.35 12.20
CA ASN A 215 -16.22 18.21 12.35
C ASN A 215 -16.39 17.61 13.76
N ILE A 216 -17.10 16.48 13.87
CA ILE A 216 -17.25 15.70 15.09
C ILE A 216 -16.04 14.77 15.23
N ALA A 217 -14.87 15.33 15.53
CA ALA A 217 -13.69 14.55 15.94
C ALA A 217 -12.78 15.38 16.85
N SER A 218 -13.34 15.92 17.94
CA SER A 218 -12.56 16.42 19.08
C SER A 218 -12.69 15.44 20.23
N SER A 219 -11.92 14.35 20.19
CA SER A 219 -11.65 13.57 21.41
C SER A 219 -10.46 14.20 22.12
N SER A 220 -10.80 15.14 22.99
CA SER A 220 -9.94 15.73 24.01
C SER A 220 -9.25 14.62 24.80
N ARG A 221 -7.95 14.43 24.57
CA ARG A 221 -7.10 13.71 25.52
C ARG A 221 -6.91 14.62 26.73
N TYR A 222 -7.68 14.37 27.77
CA TYR A 222 -7.35 14.89 29.09
C TYR A 222 -6.06 14.22 29.56
N SER A 223 -5.02 15.04 29.65
CA SER A 223 -3.81 14.80 30.43
C SER A 223 -4.23 14.72 31.91
N SER A 224 -4.36 13.51 32.46
CA SER A 224 -4.40 13.33 33.90
C SER A 224 -2.97 13.20 34.43
N THR A 225 -2.39 14.34 34.76
CA THR A 225 -1.28 14.48 35.70
C THR A 225 -1.71 13.97 37.08
N SER A 226 -1.24 12.79 37.45
CA SER A 226 -1.17 12.30 38.84
C SER A 226 0.27 11.79 38.98
N GLY A 227 1.19 12.51 39.62
CA GLY A 227 1.05 12.97 40.99
C GLY A 227 1.34 11.81 41.95
N TYR A 228 2.54 11.23 41.86
CA TYR A 228 3.13 10.44 42.95
C TYR A 228 4.56 10.92 43.17
N ASP A 229 4.63 11.93 44.03
CA ASP A 229 5.82 12.33 44.76
C ASP A 229 6.06 11.25 45.84
N GLY A 230 7.16 10.52 45.70
CA GLY A 230 7.56 9.42 46.56
C GLY A 230 8.98 9.65 47.08
N THR A 231 9.21 10.79 47.72
CA THR A 231 10.41 11.04 48.52
C THR A 231 10.44 10.09 49.71
N ARG A 232 11.36 9.12 49.70
CA ARG A 232 11.74 8.36 50.90
C ARG A 232 13.24 8.33 51.08
N SER A 233 13.76 9.46 51.55
CA SER A 233 15.02 9.57 52.26
C SER A 233 14.84 9.02 53.68
N GLY A 234 15.41 7.85 53.95
CA GLY A 234 15.47 7.24 55.28
C GLY A 234 16.93 7.08 55.69
N ARG A 235 17.28 7.75 56.79
CA ARG A 235 18.59 7.93 57.40
C ARG A 235 18.56 7.24 58.78
N SER A 236 19.50 6.37 59.09
CA SER A 236 20.00 6.04 60.46
C SER A 236 21.05 4.92 60.33
N SER A 237 22.33 5.15 60.61
CA SER A 237 22.95 5.19 61.94
C SER A 237 23.02 3.80 62.60
N GLY A 238 24.25 3.31 62.75
CA GLY A 238 24.65 2.05 63.36
C GLY A 238 26.04 1.69 62.89
#